data_AF-B9VUB3-F1
#
_entry.id   AF-B9VUB3-F1
#
_cell.length_a   1.000
_cell.length_b   1.000
_cell.length_c   1.000
_cell.angle_alpha   90.00
_cell.angle_beta   90.00
_cell.angle_gamma   90.00
#
_symmetry.space_group_name_H-M   'P 1'
#
loop_
_entity.id
_entity.type
_entity.pdbx_description
1 polymer ?
#
loop_
_entity_poly.entity_id
_entity_poly.type
_entity_poly.pdbx_seq_one_letter_code
_entity_poly.pdbx_strand_id
1 'polypeptide(L)' 'PHLTSAFLSDNKLMSVAHTAIVATHIELERNWLANLGDLYVLFQVPGVQYLLLKQNRFSYCVKHVDAIENAR' A
#
# COMPACT_ATOMS: atom_id res chain seq x y z
N PRO A 1 23.85 0.41 -6.83
CA PRO A 1 22.39 0.69 -6.67
C PRO A 1 22.13 2.18 -6.90
N HIS A 2 21.37 2.52 -7.94
CA HIS A 2 20.89 3.90 -8.15
C HIS A 2 19.53 4.03 -7.48
N LEU A 3 19.46 4.81 -6.40
CA LEU A 3 18.21 5.03 -5.68
C LEU A 3 17.47 6.21 -6.34
N THR A 4 16.29 5.94 -6.88
CA THR A 4 15.30 6.94 -7.29
C THR A 4 14.13 6.90 -6.33
N SER A 5 13.65 8.07 -5.91
CA SER A 5 12.64 8.22 -4.86
C SER A 5 11.40 8.95 -5.37
N ALA A 6 10.22 8.49 -4.96
CA ALA A 6 8.94 9.16 -5.16
C ALA A 6 8.26 9.37 -3.80
N PHE A 7 8.12 10.64 -3.39
CA PHE A 7 7.51 11.03 -2.12
C PHE A 7 6.10 11.57 -2.38
N LEU A 8 5.08 10.78 -2.03
CA LEU A 8 3.66 11.07 -2.29
C LEU A 8 2.81 10.95 -1.02
N SER A 9 3.44 11.00 0.15
CA SER A 9 2.78 10.94 1.46
C SER A 9 1.84 12.14 1.69
N ASP A 10 0.86 12.00 2.59
CA ASP A 10 -0.06 13.08 3.00
C ASP A 10 -0.94 13.64 1.86
N ASN A 11 -1.27 12.77 0.89
CA ASN A 11 -2.11 13.11 -0.24
C ASN A 11 -3.47 12.38 -0.17
N LYS A 12 -4.31 12.59 -1.19
CA LYS A 12 -5.64 11.97 -1.31
C LYS A 12 -5.69 10.91 -2.41
N LEU A 13 -4.57 10.24 -2.71
CA LEU A 13 -4.53 9.21 -3.75
C LEU A 13 -5.43 8.04 -3.35
N MET A 14 -6.39 7.72 -4.22
CA MET A 14 -7.35 6.64 -4.01
C MET A 14 -6.97 5.36 -4.75
N SER A 15 -6.13 5.47 -5.78
CA SER A 15 -5.60 4.35 -6.57
C SER A 15 -4.28 4.73 -7.21
N VAL A 16 -3.47 3.72 -7.54
CA VAL A 16 -2.20 3.85 -8.28
C VAL A 16 -2.24 3.13 -9.63
N ALA A 17 -3.38 2.52 -9.98
CA ALA A 17 -3.53 1.70 -11.18
C ALA A 17 -3.26 2.46 -12.51
N HIS A 18 -3.38 3.78 -12.51
CA HIS A 18 -3.22 4.63 -13.70
C HIS A 18 -2.03 5.60 -13.60
N THR A 19 -1.17 5.43 -12.60
CA THR A 19 0.01 6.27 -12.41
C THR A 19 1.26 5.55 -12.90
N ALA A 20 2.03 6.23 -13.75
CA ALA A 20 3.36 5.78 -14.15
C ALA A 20 4.37 6.12 -13.05
N ILE A 21 4.45 5.28 -12.02
CA ILE A 21 5.47 5.39 -10.96
C ILE A 21 6.67 4.53 -11.35
N VAL A 22 7.85 5.14 -11.47
CA VAL A 22 9.12 4.46 -11.72
C VAL A 22 10.13 4.95 -10.68
N ALA A 23 10.22 4.23 -9.57
CA ALA A 23 11.13 4.56 -8.47
C ALA A 23 11.54 3.30 -7.71
N THR A 24 12.75 3.32 -7.16
CA THR A 24 13.23 2.25 -6.27
C THR A 24 12.74 2.41 -4.83
N HIS A 25 12.39 3.64 -4.42
CA HIS A 25 11.86 3.99 -3.11
C HIS A 25 10.56 4.77 -3.27
N ILE A 26 9.45 4.22 -2.79
CA ILE A 26 8.11 4.80 -2.95
C ILE A 26 7.48 5.01 -1.58
N GLU A 27 7.12 6.25 -1.28
CA GLU A 27 6.37 6.61 -0.07
C GLU A 27 4.95 7.06 -0.44
N LEU A 28 3.98 6.30 0.04
CA LEU A 28 2.54 6.53 -0.15
C LEU A 28 1.82 6.52 1.20
N GLU A 29 2.51 6.87 2.28
CA GLU A 29 1.91 6.92 3.62
C GLU A 29 0.78 7.96 3.67
N ARG A 30 -0.23 7.74 4.53
CA ARG A 30 -1.32 8.71 4.76
C ARG A 30 -2.08 9.10 3.48
N ASN A 31 -2.30 8.14 2.58
CA ASN A 31 -3.18 8.27 1.42
C ASN A 31 -4.52 7.54 1.65
N TRP A 32 -5.39 7.52 0.64
CA TRP A 32 -6.72 6.93 0.71
C TRP A 32 -6.83 5.60 -0.04
N LEU A 33 -5.70 4.91 -0.26
CA LEU A 33 -5.69 3.64 -0.96
C LEU A 33 -6.48 2.60 -0.16
N ALA A 34 -7.51 2.03 -0.78
CA ALA A 34 -8.42 1.08 -0.15
C ALA A 34 -8.39 -0.30 -0.80
N ASN A 35 -7.92 -0.40 -2.04
CA ASN A 35 -7.95 -1.63 -2.81
C ASN A 35 -6.60 -2.36 -2.71
N LEU A 36 -6.60 -3.61 -2.26
CA LEU A 36 -5.39 -4.44 -2.26
C LEU A 36 -4.84 -4.70 -3.68
N GLY A 37 -5.66 -4.52 -4.72
CA GLY A 37 -5.21 -4.55 -6.12
C GLY A 37 -4.19 -3.46 -6.45
N ASP A 38 -4.23 -2.29 -5.77
CA ASP A 38 -3.21 -1.25 -5.94
C ASP A 38 -1.82 -1.73 -5.47
N LEU A 39 -1.78 -2.63 -4.47
CA LEU A 39 -0.54 -3.23 -4.00
C LEU A 39 0.08 -4.14 -5.06
N TYR A 40 -0.73 -4.90 -5.81
CA TYR A 40 -0.28 -5.72 -6.92
C TYR A 40 0.36 -4.88 -8.04
N VAL A 41 -0.20 -3.70 -8.34
CA VAL A 41 0.38 -2.75 -9.30
C VAL A 41 1.73 -2.23 -8.82
N LEU A 42 1.84 -1.84 -7.55
CA LEU A 42 3.09 -1.33 -6.98
C LEU A 42 4.21 -2.38 -6.99
N PHE A 43 3.89 -3.66 -6.79
CA PHE A 43 4.86 -4.75 -6.90
C PHE A 43 5.33 -5.05 -8.32
N GLN A 44 4.61 -4.59 -9.34
CA GLN A 44 5.07 -4.70 -10.73
C GLN A 44 6.04 -3.60 -11.14
N VAL A 45 6.24 -2.56 -10.32
CA VAL A 45 7.19 -1.50 -10.63
C VAL A 45 8.62 -2.06 -10.62
N PRO A 46 9.33 -2.04 -11.76
CA PRO A 46 10.65 -2.64 -11.85
C PRO A 46 11.66 -1.99 -10.89
N GLY A 47 12.35 -2.81 -10.11
CA GLY A 47 13.44 -2.35 -9.24
C GLY A 47 13.00 -1.67 -7.94
N VAL A 48 11.72 -1.73 -7.57
CA VAL A 48 11.27 -1.32 -6.23
C VAL A 48 12.03 -2.11 -5.15
N GLN A 49 12.61 -1.37 -4.21
CA GLN A 49 13.34 -1.88 -3.06
C GLN A 49 12.62 -1.51 -1.76
N TYR A 50 12.00 -0.34 -1.71
CA TYR A 50 11.31 0.17 -0.53
C TYR A 50 9.92 0.69 -0.91
N LEU A 51 8.92 0.25 -0.14
CA LEU A 51 7.52 0.64 -0.31
C LEU A 51 6.91 0.94 1.07
N LEU A 52 6.58 2.20 1.33
CA LEU A 52 5.99 2.66 2.59
C LEU A 52 4.51 2.99 2.39
N LEU A 53 3.62 2.27 3.09
CA LEU A 53 2.17 2.29 2.87
C LEU A 53 1.35 2.57 4.13
N LYS A 54 1.99 2.98 5.23
CA LYS A 54 1.31 3.13 6.52
C LYS A 54 0.14 4.12 6.43
N GLN A 55 -0.87 3.89 7.25
CA GLN A 55 -2.03 4.80 7.38
C GLN A 55 -2.80 5.00 6.07
N ASN A 56 -2.85 3.98 5.20
CA ASN A 56 -3.83 3.86 4.12
C ASN A 56 -5.09 3.14 4.61
N ARG A 57 -6.20 3.22 3.86
CA ARG A 57 -7.46 2.54 4.24
C ARG A 57 -7.30 1.02 4.28
N PHE A 58 -6.54 0.46 3.35
CA PHE A 58 -6.22 -0.98 3.37
C PHE A 58 -5.27 -1.39 4.51
N SER A 59 -4.64 -0.43 5.23
CA SER A 59 -3.78 -0.76 6.37
C SER A 59 -4.56 -1.33 7.55
N TYR A 60 -5.89 -1.17 7.55
CA TYR A 60 -6.77 -1.73 8.55
C TYR A 60 -7.35 -3.08 8.09
N CYS A 61 -7.16 -4.11 8.91
CA CYS A 61 -7.76 -5.43 8.71
C CYS A 61 -8.83 -5.65 9.78
N VAL A 62 -10.07 -5.88 9.36
CA VAL A 62 -11.15 -6.28 10.26
C VAL A 62 -10.89 -7.74 10.64
N LYS A 63 -10.72 -8.00 11.95
CA LYS A 63 -10.71 -9.38 12.45
C LYS A 63 -12.12 -9.94 12.33
N HIS A 64 -12.30 -10.95 11.49
CA HIS A 64 -13.49 -11.80 11.53
C HIS A 64 -13.20 -12.93 12.52
N VAL A 65 -13.98 -13.01 13.61
CA VAL A 65 -13.91 -14.14 14.55
C VAL A 65 -15.03 -15.09 14.19
N ASP A 66 -14.70 -16.12 13.41
CA ASP A 66 -15.65 -17.17 13.02
C ASP A 66 -15.64 -18.36 14.01
N ALA A 67 -14.76 -18.34 15.00
CA ALA A 67 -14.70 -19.38 16.02
C ALA A 67 -15.69 -19.06 17.15
N ILE A 68 -16.80 -19.83 17.19
CA ILE A 68 -17.57 -19.98 18.43
C ILE A 68 -16.61 -20.60 19.45
N GLU A 69 -16.15 -19.81 20.42
CA GLU A 69 -15.49 -20.34 21.61
C GLU A 69 -16.49 -21.30 22.28
N ASN A 70 -16.18 -22.60 22.26
CA ASN A 70 -16.90 -23.54 23.11
C ASN A 70 -16.56 -23.17 24.56
N ALA A 71 -17.46 -22.43 25.20
CA ALA A 71 -17.37 -22.13 26.62
C ALA A 71 -17.31 -23.45 27.40
N ARG A 72 -16.22 -23.65 28.15
CA ARG A 72 -16.08 -24.72 29.14
C ARG A 72 -16.68 -24.29 30.47
#